data_AF-A0A1M6M0Z8-F1
#
_entry.id   AF-A0A1M6M0Z8-F1
#
_cell.length_a   1.000
_cell.length_b   1.000
_cell.length_c   1.000
_cell.angle_alpha   90.00
_cell.angle_beta   90.00
_cell.angle_gamma   90.00
#
_symmetry.space_group_name_H-M   'P 1'
#
loop_
_entity.id
_entity.type
_entity.pdbx_description
1 polymer ?
#
loop_
_entity_poly.entity_id
_entity_poly.type
_entity_poly.pdbx_seq_one_letter_code
_entity_poly.pdbx_strand_id
1 'polypeptide(L)'
;MGDTFTHFEFQTTDKGKTDLRRFRAYEALLSHQTGKEVVTYVVYSGNIKSTDGILKTGINEYKVNSISMADMDGDKIYSDILLKIELGEKITKQDIISLTFTPIMGGNTEIADKIINAIKIVKNVYSEYKYDVESILYAFASKFLSGRALNKVKEELKLTELGKSLIQEGKEKGRAEGRAEGKTEILIKMLIKKFKKLPDEYREKIKALPEETLDVIAMDIFDLESIEQLNRYF
;
A
#
# COMPACT_ATOMS: atom_id res chain seq x y z
N MET A 1 -34.38 9.96 10.50
CA MET A 1 -33.14 10.01 11.31
C MET A 1 -32.17 10.88 10.53
N GLY A 2 -31.73 12.00 11.10
CA GLY A 2 -30.95 12.99 10.36
C GLY A 2 -29.60 12.43 9.91
N ASP A 3 -29.14 12.84 8.73
CA ASP A 3 -27.83 12.47 8.20
C ASP A 3 -26.72 13.01 9.12
N THR A 4 -26.07 12.14 9.90
CA THR A 4 -24.86 12.47 10.67
C THR A 4 -23.63 12.18 9.82
N PHE A 5 -22.61 13.04 9.85
CA PHE A 5 -21.30 12.76 9.27
C PHE A 5 -20.36 12.14 10.30
N THR A 6 -19.55 11.19 9.86
CA THR A 6 -18.50 10.60 10.69
C THR A 6 -17.14 11.14 10.26
N HIS A 7 -16.41 11.74 11.20
CA HIS A 7 -15.05 12.22 11.02
C HIS A 7 -14.07 11.25 11.68
N PHE A 8 -13.11 10.72 10.93
CA PHE A 8 -12.10 9.79 11.44
C PHE A 8 -10.73 10.43 11.49
N GLU A 9 -10.02 10.18 12.58
CA GLU A 9 -8.64 10.57 12.80
C GLU A 9 -7.80 9.35 13.16
N PHE A 10 -6.64 9.19 12.53
CA PHE A 10 -5.71 8.09 12.82
C PHE A 10 -4.45 8.65 13.45
N GLN A 11 -4.15 8.23 14.68
CA GLN A 11 -2.99 8.71 15.43
C GLN A 11 -2.00 7.58 15.69
N THR A 12 -0.73 7.85 15.38
CA THR A 12 0.43 7.02 15.76
C THR A 12 1.18 7.58 16.98
N THR A 13 0.80 8.78 17.43
CA THR A 13 1.32 9.47 18.62
C THR A 13 0.18 10.22 19.28
N ASP A 14 0.21 10.40 20.60
CA ASP A 14 -0.76 11.24 21.31
C ASP A 14 -0.10 12.56 21.75
N LYS A 15 -0.55 13.69 21.19
CA LYS A 15 -0.13 15.04 21.60
C LYS A 15 -1.18 15.71 22.51
N GLY A 16 -2.13 14.93 23.05
CA GLY A 16 -3.14 15.36 24.00
C GLY A 16 -3.99 16.52 23.48
N LYS A 17 -4.04 17.61 24.25
CA LYS A 17 -4.89 18.78 23.94
C LYS A 17 -4.61 19.41 22.58
N THR A 18 -3.39 19.33 22.06
CA THR A 18 -3.04 19.90 20.75
C THR A 18 -3.76 19.16 19.62
N ASP A 19 -3.77 17.83 19.68
CA ASP A 19 -4.47 17.00 18.70
C ASP A 19 -5.99 17.20 18.82
N LEU A 20 -6.53 17.24 20.05
CA LEU A 20 -7.96 17.49 20.26
C LEU A 20 -8.42 18.86 19.72
N ARG A 21 -7.57 19.90 19.78
CA ARG A 21 -7.86 21.21 19.18
C ARG A 21 -7.95 21.13 17.66
N ARG A 22 -7.04 20.38 17.02
CA ARG A 22 -7.06 20.14 15.58
C ARG A 22 -8.32 19.39 15.17
N PHE A 23 -8.64 18.31 15.88
CA PHE A 23 -9.84 17.50 15.59
C PHE A 23 -11.11 18.33 15.69
N ARG A 24 -11.23 19.17 16.73
CA ARG A 24 -12.35 20.10 16.88
C ARG A 24 -12.44 21.09 15.72
N ALA A 25 -11.30 21.62 15.25
CA ALA A 25 -11.30 22.58 14.15
C ALA A 25 -11.85 21.94 12.86
N TYR A 26 -11.46 20.69 12.57
CA TYR A 26 -11.94 19.96 11.40
C TYR A 26 -13.40 19.55 11.51
N GLU A 27 -13.79 19.03 12.67
CA GLU A 27 -15.17 18.67 12.98
C GLU A 27 -16.11 19.88 12.82
N ALA A 28 -15.76 21.01 13.46
CA ALA A 28 -16.57 22.23 13.40
C ALA A 28 -16.65 22.82 11.98
N LEU A 29 -15.54 22.78 11.22
CA LEU A 29 -15.54 23.23 9.82
C LEU A 29 -16.47 22.36 8.96
N LEU A 30 -16.40 21.03 9.11
CA LEU A 30 -17.25 20.10 8.38
C LEU A 30 -18.72 20.28 8.76
N SER A 31 -19.02 20.44 10.04
CA SER A 31 -20.39 20.71 10.52
C SER A 31 -20.91 22.02 9.94
N HIS A 32 -20.10 23.08 9.95
CA HIS A 32 -20.48 24.37 9.38
C HIS A 32 -20.76 24.30 7.87
N GLN A 33 -19.90 23.61 7.12
CA GLN A 33 -20.04 23.48 5.66
C GLN A 33 -21.26 22.65 5.26
N THR A 34 -21.59 21.62 6.04
CA THR A 34 -22.65 20.67 5.69
C THR A 34 -23.98 20.98 6.36
N GLY A 35 -23.99 21.79 7.43
CA GLY A 35 -25.14 22.04 8.28
C GLY A 35 -25.60 20.81 9.07
N LYS A 36 -24.75 19.77 9.16
CA LYS A 36 -25.09 18.47 9.77
C LYS A 36 -24.29 18.23 11.05
N GLU A 37 -24.77 17.31 11.88
CA GLU A 37 -24.03 16.81 13.04
C GLU A 37 -22.81 16.02 12.57
N VAL A 38 -21.67 16.21 13.25
CA VAL A 38 -20.43 15.51 12.98
C VAL A 38 -19.96 14.77 14.23
N VAL A 39 -19.76 13.47 14.12
CA VAL A 39 -19.22 12.63 15.20
C VAL A 39 -17.79 12.24 14.89
N THR A 40 -16.87 12.62 15.77
CA THR A 40 -15.44 12.30 15.62
C THR A 40 -15.07 11.00 16.31
N TYR A 41 -14.43 10.10 15.57
CA TYR A 41 -13.75 8.90 16.07
C TYR A 41 -12.25 9.05 15.89
N VAL A 42 -11.48 8.80 16.96
CA VAL A 42 -10.02 8.84 16.92
C VAL A 42 -9.48 7.45 17.15
N VAL A 43 -8.83 6.88 16.14
CA VAL A 43 -8.20 5.57 16.18
C VAL A 43 -6.72 5.73 16.54
N TYR A 44 -6.38 5.32 17.75
CA TYR A 44 -5.01 5.28 18.24
C TYR A 44 -4.38 3.92 17.93
N SER A 45 -3.29 3.95 17.17
CA SER A 45 -2.51 2.77 16.78
C SER A 45 -1.20 2.68 17.58
N GLY A 46 -0.63 1.48 17.68
CA GLY A 46 0.59 1.23 18.47
C GLY A 46 0.28 1.09 19.96
N ASN A 47 1.26 1.36 20.82
CA ASN A 47 1.14 1.17 22.28
C ASN A 47 0.43 2.33 23.01
N ILE A 48 -0.37 3.13 22.29
CA ILE A 48 -1.11 4.25 22.88
C ILE A 48 -2.38 3.69 23.49
N LYS A 49 -2.45 3.72 24.82
CA LYS A 49 -3.67 3.36 25.55
C LYS A 49 -4.70 4.47 25.49
N SER A 50 -5.96 4.13 25.74
CA SER A 50 -7.08 5.07 25.75
C SER A 50 -6.75 6.36 26.51
N THR A 51 -7.02 7.49 25.87
CA THR A 51 -6.79 8.83 26.40
C THR A 51 -8.13 9.47 26.75
N ASP A 52 -8.12 10.44 27.67
CA ASP A 52 -9.28 11.26 27.95
C ASP A 52 -9.58 12.11 26.72
N GLY A 53 -10.44 11.61 25.82
CA GLY A 53 -10.86 12.23 24.56
C GLY A 53 -11.71 13.49 24.73
N ILE A 54 -11.43 14.28 25.76
CA ILE A 54 -12.20 15.45 26.19
C ILE A 54 -11.29 16.67 26.20
N LEU A 55 -11.69 17.70 25.45
CA LEU A 55 -11.08 19.02 25.45
C LEU A 55 -12.02 20.05 26.06
N LYS A 56 -11.67 20.55 27.25
CA LYS A 56 -12.34 21.70 27.88
C LYS A 56 -11.68 23.01 27.48
N THR A 57 -12.48 23.97 27.00
CA THR A 57 -12.04 25.34 26.67
C THR A 57 -13.09 26.36 27.10
N GLY A 58 -12.80 27.17 28.13
CA GLY A 58 -13.78 28.08 28.69
C GLY A 58 -15.01 27.33 29.19
N ILE A 59 -16.21 27.75 28.76
CA ILE A 59 -17.48 27.09 29.08
C ILE A 59 -17.82 25.89 28.17
N ASN A 60 -16.99 25.59 27.17
CA ASN A 60 -17.26 24.56 26.16
C ASN A 60 -16.47 23.28 26.43
N GLU A 61 -17.09 22.14 26.09
CA GLU A 61 -16.47 20.82 26.07
C GLU A 61 -16.58 20.22 24.66
N TYR A 62 -15.47 19.70 24.14
CA TYR A 62 -15.43 18.93 22.91
C TYR A 62 -15.02 17.49 23.25
N LYS A 63 -15.74 16.50 22.74
CA LYS A 63 -15.51 15.09 23.03
C LYS A 63 -15.34 14.29 21.74
N VAL A 64 -14.40 13.36 21.76
CA VAL A 64 -14.19 12.38 20.69
C VAL A 64 -14.44 10.96 21.19
N ASN A 65 -14.78 10.07 20.26
CA ASN A 65 -14.82 8.64 20.52
C ASN A 65 -13.41 8.05 20.30
N SER A 66 -12.65 7.91 21.38
CA SER A 66 -11.32 7.31 21.35
C SER A 66 -11.41 5.78 21.22
N ILE A 67 -10.79 5.23 20.18
CA ILE A 67 -10.60 3.80 19.96
C ILE A 67 -9.11 3.52 20.07
N SER A 68 -8.71 2.78 21.10
CA SER A 68 -7.33 2.38 21.33
C SER A 68 -7.13 0.95 20.87
N MET A 69 -6.30 0.76 19.84
CA MET A 69 -5.96 -0.57 19.34
C MET A 69 -5.14 -1.36 20.37
N ALA A 70 -4.34 -0.67 21.21
CA ALA A 70 -3.59 -1.29 22.30
C ALA A 70 -4.49 -1.98 23.34
N ASP A 71 -5.72 -1.49 23.52
CA ASP A 71 -6.68 -2.05 24.48
C ASP A 71 -7.46 -3.24 23.89
N MET A 72 -7.30 -3.53 22.60
CA MET A 72 -7.87 -4.70 21.94
C MET A 72 -6.86 -5.85 21.92
N ASP A 73 -7.32 -7.06 22.20
CA ASP A 73 -6.48 -8.26 22.18
C ASP A 73 -6.52 -8.93 20.80
N GLY A 74 -5.46 -8.70 20.02
CA GLY A 74 -5.31 -9.30 18.70
C GLY A 74 -5.10 -10.82 18.74
N ASP A 75 -4.51 -11.35 19.82
CA ASP A 75 -4.30 -12.79 19.98
C ASP A 75 -5.63 -13.49 20.22
N LYS A 76 -6.49 -12.90 21.06
CA LYS A 76 -7.84 -13.39 21.29
C LYS A 76 -8.68 -13.39 20.02
N ILE A 77 -8.64 -12.31 19.22
CA ILE A 77 -9.35 -12.25 17.92
C ILE A 77 -8.93 -13.40 17.02
N TYR A 78 -7.62 -13.67 16.94
CA TYR A 78 -7.11 -14.77 16.15
C TYR A 78 -7.62 -16.14 16.65
N SER A 79 -7.51 -16.40 17.96
CA SER A 79 -7.97 -17.66 18.57
C SER A 79 -9.48 -17.87 18.41
N ASP A 80 -10.29 -16.82 18.58
CA ASP A 80 -11.75 -16.89 18.42
C ASP A 80 -12.12 -17.28 16.97
N ILE A 81 -11.41 -16.74 15.98
CA ILE A 81 -11.64 -17.05 14.57
C ILE A 81 -11.18 -18.47 14.23
N LEU A 82 -10.06 -18.93 14.77
CA LEU A 82 -9.64 -20.33 14.59
C LEU A 82 -10.67 -21.31 15.14
N LEU A 83 -11.19 -21.04 16.35
CA LEU A 83 -12.22 -21.87 16.96
C LEU A 83 -13.49 -21.94 16.08
N LYS A 84 -13.92 -20.80 15.51
CA LYS A 84 -15.02 -20.79 14.54
C LYS A 84 -14.77 -21.69 13.34
N ILE A 85 -13.55 -21.65 12.77
CA ILE A 85 -13.17 -22.50 11.65
C ILE A 85 -13.21 -23.98 12.05
N GLU A 86 -12.67 -24.33 13.23
CA GLU A 86 -12.67 -25.71 13.76
C GLU A 86 -14.08 -26.25 13.99
N LEU A 87 -15.00 -25.40 14.44
CA LEU A 87 -16.41 -25.73 14.64
C LEU A 87 -17.23 -25.75 13.34
N GLY A 88 -16.60 -25.43 12.19
CA GLY A 88 -17.28 -25.36 10.89
C GLY A 88 -18.23 -24.17 10.75
N GLU A 89 -18.07 -23.14 11.59
CA GLU A 89 -18.85 -21.92 11.53
C GLU A 89 -18.45 -21.05 10.34
N LYS A 90 -19.42 -20.28 9.82
CA LYS A 90 -19.17 -19.35 8.72
C LYS A 90 -18.36 -18.15 9.21
N ILE A 91 -17.22 -17.92 8.57
CA ILE A 91 -16.42 -16.71 8.79
C ILE A 91 -17.13 -15.50 8.18
N THR A 92 -17.38 -14.48 9.01
CA THR A 92 -18.10 -13.27 8.63
C THR A 92 -17.15 -12.21 8.05
N LYS A 93 -17.73 -11.20 7.38
CA LYS A 93 -16.97 -10.01 6.96
C LYS A 93 -16.30 -9.31 8.15
N GLN A 94 -16.96 -9.26 9.30
CA GLN A 94 -16.42 -8.61 10.50
C GLN A 94 -15.19 -9.37 11.04
N ASP A 95 -15.20 -10.71 10.98
CA ASP A 95 -14.05 -11.54 11.38
C ASP A 95 -12.82 -11.21 10.51
N ILE A 96 -13.01 -11.14 9.19
CA ILE A 96 -11.96 -10.80 8.22
C ILE A 96 -11.42 -9.38 8.44
N ILE A 97 -12.31 -8.40 8.64
CA ILE A 97 -11.91 -7.01 8.92
C ILE A 97 -11.12 -6.95 10.24
N SER A 98 -11.56 -7.68 11.26
CA SER A 98 -10.88 -7.69 12.57
C SER A 98 -9.47 -8.26 12.48
N LEU A 99 -9.27 -9.33 11.69
CA LEU A 99 -7.93 -9.88 11.41
C LEU A 99 -6.98 -8.85 10.81
N THR A 100 -7.48 -7.99 9.93
CA THR A 100 -6.67 -6.97 9.25
C THR A 100 -6.00 -6.01 10.23
N PHE A 101 -6.66 -5.70 11.35
CA PHE A 101 -6.17 -4.75 12.36
C PHE A 101 -5.37 -5.40 13.48
N THR A 102 -5.34 -6.73 13.59
CA THR A 102 -4.53 -7.44 14.61
C THR A 102 -3.06 -6.97 14.69
N PRO A 103 -2.36 -6.59 13.59
CA PRO A 103 -0.96 -6.16 13.68
C PRO A 103 -0.74 -4.87 14.49
N ILE A 104 -1.78 -4.05 14.67
CA ILE A 104 -1.72 -2.79 15.44
C ILE A 104 -2.41 -2.90 16.80
N MET A 105 -2.95 -4.08 17.12
CA MET A 105 -3.61 -4.36 18.39
C MET A 105 -2.64 -4.89 19.44
N GLY A 106 -3.07 -4.84 20.71
CA GLY A 106 -2.38 -5.49 21.83
C GLY A 106 -2.28 -7.02 21.69
N GLY A 107 -1.67 -7.66 22.67
CA GLY A 107 -1.38 -9.10 22.67
C GLY A 107 0.12 -9.40 22.81
N ASN A 108 0.44 -10.66 23.01
CA ASN A 108 1.79 -11.17 23.23
C ASN A 108 2.46 -11.65 21.93
N THR A 109 1.69 -12.00 20.91
CA THR A 109 2.23 -12.45 19.62
C THR A 109 2.98 -11.31 18.92
N GLU A 110 4.15 -11.61 18.35
CA GLU A 110 4.90 -10.64 17.56
C GLU A 110 4.11 -10.16 16.33
N ILE A 111 4.33 -8.91 15.92
CA ILE A 111 3.63 -8.30 14.77
C ILE A 111 3.80 -9.14 13.49
N ALA A 112 5.00 -9.69 13.26
CA ALA A 112 5.25 -10.53 12.09
C ALA A 112 4.37 -11.79 12.11
N ASP A 113 4.27 -12.47 13.25
CA ASP A 113 3.47 -13.68 13.39
C ASP A 113 1.97 -13.37 13.33
N LYS A 114 1.51 -12.26 13.91
CA LYS A 114 0.13 -11.76 13.76
C LYS A 114 -0.25 -11.60 12.28
N ILE A 115 0.62 -10.97 11.49
CA ILE A 115 0.40 -10.77 10.06
C ILE A 115 0.39 -12.11 9.30
N ILE A 116 1.39 -12.97 9.54
CA ILE A 116 1.48 -14.28 8.88
C ILE A 116 0.24 -15.12 9.19
N ASN A 117 -0.20 -15.14 10.43
CA ASN A 117 -1.38 -15.85 10.90
C ASN A 117 -2.66 -15.32 10.24
N ALA A 118 -2.82 -14.00 10.12
CA ALA A 118 -3.93 -13.39 9.42
C ALA A 118 -3.95 -13.76 7.92
N ILE A 119 -2.80 -13.70 7.23
CA ILE A 119 -2.68 -14.14 5.83
C ILE A 119 -3.07 -15.62 5.68
N LYS A 120 -2.65 -16.48 6.61
CA LYS A 120 -2.98 -17.92 6.60
C LYS A 120 -4.47 -18.21 6.74
N ILE A 121 -5.21 -17.40 7.49
CA ILE A 121 -6.68 -17.54 7.55
C ILE A 121 -7.28 -17.03 6.24
N VAL A 122 -6.94 -15.80 5.86
CA VAL A 122 -7.54 -15.10 4.71
C VAL A 122 -7.30 -15.85 3.40
N LYS A 123 -6.14 -16.50 3.24
CA LYS A 123 -5.87 -17.31 2.04
C LYS A 123 -6.84 -18.47 1.84
N ASN A 124 -7.42 -19.01 2.92
CA ASN A 124 -8.31 -20.17 2.91
C ASN A 124 -9.80 -19.78 2.94
N VAL A 125 -10.13 -18.52 3.18
CA VAL A 125 -11.52 -18.04 3.23
C VAL A 125 -11.94 -17.55 1.84
N TYR A 126 -13.11 -18.00 1.37
CA TYR A 126 -13.73 -17.45 0.16
C TYR A 126 -14.36 -16.10 0.49
N SER A 127 -13.72 -15.01 0.06
CA SER A 127 -14.20 -13.65 0.27
C SER A 127 -13.74 -12.72 -0.84
N GLU A 128 -14.62 -11.82 -1.26
CA GLU A 128 -14.29 -10.74 -2.21
C GLU A 128 -13.22 -9.77 -1.64
N TYR A 129 -13.11 -9.65 -0.31
CA TYR A 129 -12.18 -8.73 0.36
C TYR A 129 -10.78 -9.31 0.57
N LYS A 130 -10.52 -10.53 0.09
CA LYS A 130 -9.27 -11.25 0.34
C LYS A 130 -8.04 -10.43 -0.08
N TYR A 131 -8.07 -9.83 -1.27
CA TYR A 131 -6.95 -9.04 -1.77
C TYR A 131 -6.77 -7.71 -1.04
N ASP A 132 -7.86 -7.05 -0.64
CA ASP A 132 -7.79 -5.82 0.15
C ASP A 132 -7.11 -6.10 1.49
N VAL A 133 -7.51 -7.18 2.15
CA VAL A 133 -6.98 -7.58 3.44
C VAL A 133 -5.51 -7.97 3.34
N GLU A 134 -5.14 -8.81 2.37
CA GLU A 134 -3.74 -9.18 2.12
C GLU A 134 -2.87 -7.94 1.82
N SER A 135 -3.39 -6.97 1.07
CA SER A 135 -2.71 -5.71 0.75
C SER A 135 -2.50 -4.84 1.99
N ILE A 136 -3.54 -4.68 2.83
CA ILE A 136 -3.44 -3.91 4.07
C ILE A 136 -2.48 -4.59 5.05
N LEU A 137 -2.54 -5.91 5.18
CA LEU A 137 -1.60 -6.69 6.00
C LEU A 137 -0.15 -6.50 5.52
N TYR A 138 0.08 -6.49 4.21
CA TYR A 138 1.41 -6.19 3.66
C TYR A 138 1.83 -4.73 3.87
N ALA A 139 0.90 -3.77 3.83
CA ALA A 139 1.17 -2.38 4.17
C ALA A 139 1.60 -2.23 5.64
N PHE A 140 0.93 -2.93 6.57
CA PHE A 140 1.37 -2.99 7.97
C PHE A 140 2.73 -3.66 8.11
N ALA A 141 2.98 -4.75 7.40
CA ALA A 141 4.29 -5.41 7.40
C ALA A 141 5.40 -4.45 6.95
N SER A 142 5.18 -3.73 5.85
CA SER A 142 6.15 -2.79 5.27
C SER A 142 6.39 -1.58 6.18
N LYS A 143 5.36 -1.16 6.94
CA LYS A 143 5.45 -0.04 7.89
C LYS A 143 6.19 -0.41 9.18
N PHE A 144 5.95 -1.61 9.72
CA PHE A 144 6.41 -1.98 11.06
C PHE A 144 7.56 -2.98 11.10
N LEU A 145 7.81 -3.71 10.01
CA LEU A 145 8.83 -4.76 9.95
C LEU A 145 9.94 -4.41 8.96
N SER A 146 11.12 -4.99 9.19
CA SER A 146 12.25 -4.91 8.28
C SER A 146 13.08 -6.20 8.30
N GLY A 147 14.02 -6.31 7.36
CA GLY A 147 14.96 -7.44 7.28
C GLY A 147 14.27 -8.80 7.27
N ARG A 148 14.70 -9.69 8.17
CA ARG A 148 14.20 -11.08 8.22
C ARG A 148 12.70 -11.18 8.53
N ALA A 149 12.17 -10.32 9.40
CA ALA A 149 10.75 -10.37 9.78
C ALA A 149 9.83 -10.03 8.59
N LEU A 150 10.16 -8.96 7.86
CA LEU A 150 9.42 -8.58 6.65
C LEU A 150 9.53 -9.66 5.56
N ASN A 151 10.70 -10.28 5.40
CA ASN A 151 10.88 -11.35 4.42
C ASN A 151 10.01 -12.57 4.72
N LYS A 152 9.83 -12.95 6.00
CA LYS A 152 8.91 -14.04 6.37
C LYS A 152 7.47 -13.75 5.92
N VAL A 153 6.99 -12.52 6.12
CA VAL A 153 5.66 -12.10 5.65
C VAL A 153 5.57 -12.19 4.13
N LYS A 154 6.59 -11.73 3.41
CA LYS A 154 6.64 -11.82 1.95
C LYS A 154 6.56 -13.26 1.47
N GLU A 155 7.28 -14.19 2.10
CA GLU A 155 7.21 -15.62 1.73
C GLU A 155 5.80 -16.20 1.90
N GLU A 156 5.09 -15.86 2.98
CA GLU A 156 3.71 -16.31 3.14
C GLU A 156 2.77 -15.66 2.10
N LEU A 157 2.94 -14.36 1.85
CA LEU A 157 2.14 -13.64 0.84
C LEU A 157 2.35 -14.19 -0.58
N LYS A 158 3.57 -14.61 -0.93
CA LYS A 158 3.86 -15.24 -2.24
C LYS A 158 3.02 -16.49 -2.51
N LEU A 159 2.55 -17.17 -1.46
CA LEU A 159 1.72 -18.36 -1.58
C LEU A 159 0.25 -18.02 -1.87
N THR A 160 -0.17 -16.77 -1.71
CA THR A 160 -1.53 -16.32 -2.01
C THR A 160 -1.71 -16.02 -3.50
N GLU A 161 -2.95 -15.95 -3.96
CA GLU A 161 -3.25 -15.58 -5.35
C GLU A 161 -2.83 -14.14 -5.66
N LEU A 162 -2.94 -13.22 -4.70
CA LEU A 162 -2.43 -11.85 -4.83
C LEU A 162 -0.91 -11.86 -5.04
N GLY A 163 -0.18 -12.57 -4.18
CA GLY A 163 1.28 -12.65 -4.28
C GLY A 163 1.74 -13.25 -5.61
N LYS A 164 1.05 -14.30 -6.10
CA LYS A 164 1.32 -14.89 -7.43
C LYS A 164 1.06 -13.89 -8.56
N SER A 165 -0.06 -13.16 -8.53
CA SER A 165 -0.40 -12.15 -9.53
C SER A 165 0.66 -11.05 -9.59
N LEU A 166 1.03 -10.49 -8.43
CA LEU A 166 2.05 -9.43 -8.34
C LEU A 166 3.41 -9.89 -8.86
N ILE A 167 3.81 -11.13 -8.58
CA ILE A 167 5.05 -11.71 -9.12
C ILE A 167 4.97 -11.86 -10.63
N GLN A 168 3.83 -12.32 -11.16
CA GLN A 168 3.65 -12.53 -12.59
C GLN A 168 3.66 -11.19 -13.35
N GLU A 169 2.91 -10.19 -12.88
CA GLU A 169 2.91 -8.83 -13.42
C GLU A 169 4.33 -8.23 -13.40
N GLY A 170 5.06 -8.39 -12.28
CA GLY A 170 6.45 -7.95 -12.17
C GLY A 170 7.38 -8.63 -13.17
N LYS A 171 7.21 -9.94 -13.42
CA LYS A 171 7.99 -10.69 -14.43
C LYS A 171 7.65 -10.25 -15.85
N GLU A 172 6.38 -10.01 -16.15
CA GLU A 172 5.94 -9.54 -17.48
C GLU A 172 6.47 -8.15 -17.77
N LYS A 173 6.33 -7.22 -16.82
CA LYS A 173 6.89 -5.88 -16.91
C LYS A 173 8.41 -5.93 -17.07
N GLY A 174 9.11 -6.69 -16.24
CA GLY A 174 10.57 -6.84 -16.34
C GLY A 174 11.04 -7.44 -17.66
N ARG A 175 10.28 -8.38 -18.27
CA ARG A 175 10.57 -8.90 -19.61
C ARG A 175 10.35 -7.86 -20.70
N ALA A 176 9.30 -7.05 -20.59
CA ALA A 176 9.03 -5.97 -21.53
C ALA A 176 10.14 -4.90 -21.47
N GLU A 177 10.47 -4.43 -20.27
CA GLU A 177 11.56 -3.48 -20.04
C GLU A 177 12.89 -4.04 -20.54
N GLY A 178 13.25 -5.28 -20.20
CA GLY A 178 14.48 -5.89 -20.67
C GLY A 178 14.56 -6.09 -22.19
N ARG A 179 13.43 -6.30 -22.87
CA ARG A 179 13.39 -6.35 -24.35
C ARG A 179 13.63 -4.97 -24.95
N ALA A 180 12.99 -3.93 -24.42
CA ALA A 180 13.17 -2.55 -24.88
C ALA A 180 14.61 -2.06 -24.65
N GLU A 181 15.18 -2.33 -23.48
CA GLU A 181 16.60 -2.04 -23.17
C GLU A 181 17.53 -2.77 -24.14
N GLY A 182 17.29 -4.07 -24.39
CA GLY A 182 18.08 -4.86 -25.32
C GLY A 182 18.01 -4.34 -26.77
N LYS A 183 16.83 -3.96 -27.26
CA LYS A 183 16.65 -3.34 -28.59
C LYS A 183 17.47 -2.04 -28.69
N THR A 184 17.34 -1.17 -27.69
CA THR A 184 18.08 0.09 -27.61
C THR A 184 19.59 -0.14 -27.63
N GLU A 185 20.08 -1.07 -26.82
CA GLU A 185 21.51 -1.38 -26.73
C GLU A 185 22.07 -1.94 -28.04
N ILE A 186 21.34 -2.83 -28.70
CA ILE A 186 21.71 -3.39 -30.01
C ILE A 186 21.74 -2.29 -31.07
N LEU A 187 20.70 -1.46 -31.14
CA LEU A 187 20.62 -0.36 -32.11
C LEU A 187 21.81 0.60 -31.95
N ILE A 188 22.11 1.02 -30.72
CA ILE A 188 23.28 1.86 -30.42
C ILE A 188 24.58 1.19 -30.89
N LYS A 189 24.78 -0.11 -30.63
CA LYS A 189 25.96 -0.84 -31.10
C LYS A 189 26.05 -0.89 -32.62
N MET A 190 24.93 -1.09 -33.32
CA MET A 190 24.90 -1.10 -34.79
C MET A 190 25.22 0.28 -35.37
N LEU A 191 24.67 1.35 -34.80
CA LEU A 191 24.95 2.73 -35.21
C LEU A 191 26.42 3.10 -34.98
N ILE A 192 27.01 2.71 -33.83
CA ILE A 192 28.44 2.87 -33.57
C ILE A 192 29.27 2.08 -34.60
N LYS A 193 28.88 0.84 -34.91
CA LYS A 193 29.60 0.02 -35.89
C LYS A 193 29.57 0.63 -37.29
N LYS A 194 28.43 1.19 -37.69
CA LYS A 194 28.21 1.82 -39.00
C LYS A 194 28.94 3.16 -39.13
N PHE A 195 28.75 4.07 -38.17
CA PHE A 195 29.28 5.43 -38.24
C PHE A 195 30.63 5.62 -37.53
N LYS A 196 31.20 4.54 -36.98
CA LYS A 196 32.43 4.50 -36.15
C LYS A 196 32.35 5.24 -34.82
N LYS A 197 31.51 6.27 -34.70
CA LYS A 197 31.27 7.06 -33.50
C LYS A 197 29.79 7.45 -33.44
N LEU A 198 29.20 7.35 -32.26
CA LEU A 198 27.87 7.87 -31.93
C LEU A 198 28.01 8.82 -30.74
N PRO A 199 27.86 10.15 -30.92
CA PRO A 199 27.91 11.12 -29.83
C PRO A 199 26.86 10.82 -28.75
N ASP A 200 27.16 11.19 -27.51
CA ASP A 200 26.30 10.87 -26.36
C ASP A 200 24.92 11.52 -26.46
N GLU A 201 24.81 12.69 -27.09
CA GLU A 201 23.51 13.33 -27.36
C GLU A 201 22.56 12.40 -28.13
N TYR A 202 23.05 11.73 -29.17
CA TYR A 202 22.24 10.77 -29.93
C TYR A 202 21.94 9.52 -29.11
N ARG A 203 22.86 9.08 -28.24
CA ARG A 203 22.61 7.92 -27.36
C ARG A 203 21.48 8.18 -26.38
N GLU A 204 21.47 9.35 -25.75
CA GLU A 204 20.42 9.72 -24.80
C GLU A 204 19.08 9.95 -25.51
N LYS A 205 19.09 10.59 -26.68
CA LYS A 205 17.89 10.70 -27.52
C LYS A 205 17.32 9.31 -27.87
N ILE A 206 18.17 8.38 -28.31
CA ILE A 206 17.75 7.01 -28.66
C ILE A 206 17.18 6.27 -27.45
N LYS A 207 17.80 6.37 -26.26
CA LYS A 207 17.29 5.73 -25.03
C LYS A 207 15.92 6.24 -24.60
N ALA A 208 15.55 7.46 -25.00
CA ALA A 208 14.27 8.08 -24.66
C ALA A 208 13.17 7.79 -25.70
N LEU A 209 13.48 7.13 -26.81
CA LEU A 209 12.52 6.87 -27.88
C LEU A 209 11.55 5.74 -27.52
N PRO A 210 10.28 5.82 -28.00
CA PRO A 210 9.36 4.69 -27.99
C PRO A 210 9.90 3.50 -28.79
N GLU A 211 9.52 2.28 -28.40
CA GLU A 211 9.99 1.04 -29.01
C GLU A 211 9.72 1.00 -30.52
N GLU A 212 8.59 1.55 -30.97
CA GLU A 212 8.21 1.61 -32.38
C GLU A 212 9.19 2.46 -33.20
N THR A 213 9.72 3.54 -32.61
CA THR A 213 10.66 4.41 -33.31
C THR A 213 12.04 3.76 -33.39
N LEU A 214 12.44 3.01 -32.36
CA LEU A 214 13.66 2.21 -32.40
C LEU A 214 13.62 1.17 -33.54
N ASP A 215 12.47 0.53 -33.74
CA ASP A 215 12.28 -0.46 -34.80
C ASP A 215 12.39 0.21 -36.20
N VAL A 216 11.84 1.41 -36.39
CA VAL A 216 11.98 2.16 -37.65
C VAL A 216 13.45 2.52 -37.91
N ILE A 217 14.18 3.04 -36.91
CA ILE A 217 15.61 3.35 -37.07
C ILE A 217 16.39 2.07 -37.43
N ALA A 218 16.06 0.94 -36.80
CA ALA A 218 16.70 -0.34 -37.07
C ALA A 218 16.45 -0.84 -38.50
N MET A 219 15.27 -0.60 -39.08
CA MET A 219 14.96 -0.95 -40.47
C MET A 219 15.74 -0.06 -41.45
N ASP A 220 15.78 1.24 -41.18
CA ASP A 220 16.40 2.23 -42.07
C ASP A 220 17.93 2.29 -41.91
N ILE A 221 18.50 1.61 -40.92
CA ILE A 221 19.91 1.77 -40.52
C ILE A 221 20.89 1.54 -41.68
N PHE A 222 20.58 0.64 -42.60
CA PHE A 222 21.44 0.35 -43.75
C PHE A 222 21.36 1.43 -44.83
N ASP A 223 20.26 2.16 -44.91
CA ASP A 223 20.03 3.24 -45.88
C ASP A 223 20.54 4.59 -45.39
N LEU A 224 20.84 4.74 -44.09
CA LEU A 224 21.41 5.97 -43.56
C LEU A 224 22.84 6.19 -44.08
N GLU A 225 23.11 7.33 -44.71
CA GLU A 225 24.44 7.67 -45.25
C GLU A 225 25.30 8.44 -44.25
N SER A 226 24.68 9.18 -43.33
CA SER A 226 25.37 9.96 -42.30
C SER A 226 24.60 9.93 -40.96
N ILE A 227 25.29 10.26 -39.87
CA ILE A 227 24.71 10.24 -38.53
C ILE A 227 23.66 11.33 -38.34
N GLU A 228 23.79 12.47 -39.04
CA GLU A 228 22.85 13.59 -39.00
C GLU A 228 21.47 13.22 -39.53
N GLN A 229 21.37 12.19 -40.39
CA GLN A 229 20.08 11.68 -40.87
C GLN A 229 19.25 11.04 -39.75
N LEU A 230 19.84 10.70 -38.59
CA LEU A 230 19.08 10.28 -37.41
C LEU A 230 18.17 11.38 -36.87
N ASN A 231 18.44 12.66 -37.18
CA ASN A 231 17.61 13.77 -36.70
C ASN A 231 16.16 13.72 -37.19
N ARG A 232 15.83 12.89 -38.20
CA ARG A 232 14.46 12.70 -38.66
C ARG A 232 13.58 11.86 -37.72
N TYR A 233 14.18 11.21 -36.70
CA TYR A 233 13.48 10.32 -35.77
C TYR A 233 13.34 10.86 -34.34
N PHE A 234 13.90 12.04 -34.07
CA PHE A 234 13.80 12.72 -32.77
C PHE A 234 12.83 13.88 -32.85
#